data_AF-A0A9W7ULE1-F1
#
_entry.id   AF-A0A9W7ULE1-F1
#
_cell.length_a   1.000
_cell.length_b   1.000
_cell.length_c   1.000
_cell.angle_alpha   90.00
_cell.angle_beta   90.00
_cell.angle_gamma   90.00
#
_symmetry.space_group_name_H-M   'P 1'
#
loop_
_entity.id
_entity.type
_entity.pdbx_description
1 polymer ?
#
loop_
_entity_poly.entity_id
_entity_poly.type
_entity_poly.pdbx_seq_one_letter_code
_entity_poly.pdbx_strand_id
1 'polypeptide(L)'
;MEWYNRFVYLYGMEMCVVAETLTPTKGLEERFEEYKEKLEGFKEQVGNKIDKDVQEFLNATVGGDELQVILRGHLYIEHELEKLLKIYMVEPELVLTERFMFMNKINLAIALGALSLDKKIPYKRLNDLRNKYVHQLKFKVSETDLNRLVDSFDRDLRGEISVKIWNEGLPVEYRGSQINKLQSAVLSLWTYLLKVVHVESTIKFKKKLEIVGEKYKGNDPTKIEDAYLAECEELFNKMQIEVGIMEGS
;
A
#
# COMPACT_ATOMS: atom_id res chain seq x y z
N MET A 1 -15.76 8.68 -10.10
CA MET A 1 -15.08 8.99 -11.37
C MET A 1 -13.87 9.91 -11.19
N GLU A 2 -13.93 10.97 -10.37
CA GLU A 2 -12.72 11.80 -10.09
C GLU A 2 -11.68 11.13 -9.17
N TRP A 3 -12.07 10.13 -8.37
CA TRP A 3 -11.19 9.34 -7.47
C TRP A 3 -10.21 8.44 -8.24
N TYR A 4 -10.74 7.70 -9.22
CA TYR A 4 -10.01 6.82 -10.14
C TYR A 4 -8.97 7.65 -10.88
N ASN A 5 -9.40 8.75 -11.51
CA ASN A 5 -8.51 9.56 -12.33
C ASN A 5 -7.40 10.28 -11.57
N ARG A 6 -7.45 10.48 -10.23
CA ARG A 6 -6.41 11.19 -9.46
C ARG A 6 -5.44 10.25 -8.73
N PHE A 7 -5.95 9.12 -8.22
CA PHE A 7 -5.10 8.03 -7.69
C PHE A 7 -4.41 7.32 -8.85
N VAL A 8 -5.14 6.93 -9.90
CA VAL A 8 -4.58 6.40 -11.16
C VAL A 8 -3.78 7.46 -11.93
N TYR A 9 -4.00 8.78 -11.80
CA TYR A 9 -3.07 9.78 -12.37
C TYR A 9 -1.71 9.76 -11.70
N LEU A 10 -1.68 9.79 -10.35
CA LEU A 10 -0.42 9.84 -9.61
C LEU A 10 0.35 8.52 -9.74
N TYR A 11 -0.36 7.39 -9.73
CA TYR A 11 0.18 6.05 -10.04
C TYR A 11 0.56 5.87 -11.51
N GLY A 12 -0.27 6.38 -12.40
CA GLY A 12 -0.12 6.25 -13.84
C GLY A 12 0.96 7.13 -14.41
N MET A 13 1.25 8.30 -13.82
CA MET A 13 2.37 9.14 -14.24
C MET A 13 3.72 8.46 -13.98
N GLU A 14 3.94 7.82 -12.83
CA GLU A 14 5.23 7.16 -12.56
C GLU A 14 5.44 5.91 -13.41
N MET A 15 4.36 5.15 -13.69
CA MET A 15 4.38 4.02 -14.63
C MET A 15 4.49 4.46 -16.10
N CYS A 16 3.83 5.55 -16.52
CA CYS A 16 3.97 6.11 -17.86
C CYS A 16 5.39 6.60 -18.11
N VAL A 17 6.07 7.16 -17.11
CA VAL A 17 7.50 7.51 -17.25
C VAL A 17 8.35 6.27 -17.54
N VAL A 18 8.00 5.08 -17.05
CA VAL A 18 8.71 3.83 -17.41
C VAL A 18 8.52 3.49 -18.88
N ALA A 19 7.28 3.56 -19.38
CA ALA A 19 6.96 3.32 -20.78
C ALA A 19 7.55 4.38 -21.73
N GLU A 20 7.66 5.64 -21.28
CA GLU A 20 8.26 6.74 -22.05
C GLU A 20 9.79 6.71 -22.05
N THR A 21 10.44 6.13 -21.03
CA THR A 21 11.91 5.94 -21.00
C THR A 21 12.40 4.76 -21.83
N LEU A 22 11.51 3.85 -22.21
CA LEU A 22 11.81 2.74 -23.10
C LEU A 22 11.63 3.20 -24.54
N THR A 23 12.69 3.69 -25.18
CA THR A 23 12.66 3.86 -26.63
C THR A 23 12.58 2.47 -27.28
N PRO A 24 11.54 2.16 -28.06
CA PRO A 24 11.46 0.87 -28.74
C PRO A 24 12.67 0.71 -29.66
N THR A 25 13.37 -0.40 -29.52
CA THR A 25 14.29 -0.86 -30.57
C THR A 25 13.45 -1.12 -31.82
N LYS A 26 13.92 -0.62 -32.97
CA LYS A 26 13.23 -0.71 -34.26
C LYS A 26 12.77 -2.16 -34.54
N GLY A 27 11.47 -2.39 -34.72
CA GLY A 27 10.89 -3.73 -34.94
C GLY A 27 10.05 -4.29 -33.78
N LEU A 28 10.04 -3.63 -32.61
CA LEU A 28 9.28 -4.04 -31.43
C LEU A 28 8.00 -3.21 -31.18
N GLU A 29 7.63 -2.32 -32.09
CA GLU A 29 6.57 -1.32 -31.87
C GLU A 29 5.20 -1.95 -31.54
N GLU A 30 4.83 -3.05 -32.18
CA GLU A 30 3.52 -3.72 -32.00
C GLU A 30 3.43 -4.45 -30.64
N ARG A 31 4.52 -5.11 -30.20
CA ARG A 31 4.62 -5.76 -28.88
C ARG A 31 4.75 -4.75 -27.73
N PHE A 32 5.30 -3.56 -28.00
CA PHE A 32 5.32 -2.46 -27.04
C PHE A 32 3.92 -1.91 -26.77
N GLU A 33 3.04 -1.86 -27.78
CA GLU A 33 1.64 -1.48 -27.57
C GLU A 33 0.85 -2.54 -26.79
N GLU A 34 1.08 -3.84 -27.04
CA GLU A 34 0.52 -4.91 -26.20
C GLU A 34 0.98 -4.81 -24.74
N TYR A 35 2.24 -4.44 -24.50
CA TYR A 35 2.77 -4.23 -23.15
C TYR A 35 2.18 -2.98 -22.48
N LYS A 36 1.95 -1.89 -23.22
CA LYS A 36 1.23 -0.71 -22.70
C LYS A 36 -0.21 -1.04 -22.33
N GLU A 37 -0.93 -1.82 -23.14
CA GLU A 37 -2.27 -2.29 -22.81
C GLU A 37 -2.26 -3.14 -21.52
N LYS A 38 -1.27 -4.03 -21.35
CA LYS A 38 -1.08 -4.78 -20.09
C LYS A 38 -0.86 -3.85 -18.88
N LEU A 39 -0.06 -2.79 -19.04
CA LEU A 39 0.19 -1.81 -17.97
C LEU A 39 -1.05 -0.96 -17.63
N GLU A 40 -1.86 -0.58 -18.63
CA GLU A 40 -3.15 0.10 -18.38
C GLU A 40 -4.15 -0.83 -17.69
N GLY A 41 -4.26 -2.09 -18.15
CA GLY A 41 -5.10 -3.10 -17.49
C GLY A 41 -4.67 -3.39 -16.05
N PHE A 42 -3.37 -3.32 -15.76
CA PHE A 42 -2.84 -3.43 -14.41
C PHE A 42 -3.30 -2.30 -13.48
N LYS A 43 -3.38 -1.05 -13.97
CA LYS A 43 -3.89 0.07 -13.17
C LYS A 43 -5.33 -0.16 -12.72
N GLU A 44 -6.17 -0.67 -13.63
CA GLU A 44 -7.55 -1.02 -13.33
C GLU A 44 -7.62 -2.18 -12.31
N GLN A 45 -6.79 -3.22 -12.47
CA GLN A 45 -6.70 -4.33 -11.51
C GLN A 45 -6.28 -3.87 -10.11
N VAL A 46 -5.29 -2.97 -10.00
CA VAL A 46 -4.88 -2.39 -8.71
C VAL A 46 -6.04 -1.63 -8.08
N GLY A 47 -6.74 -0.79 -8.85
CA GLY A 47 -7.90 -0.04 -8.35
C GLY A 47 -9.00 -0.96 -7.81
N ASN A 48 -9.38 -1.97 -8.58
CA ASN A 48 -10.39 -2.96 -8.19
C ASN A 48 -9.97 -3.76 -6.94
N LYS A 49 -8.68 -4.08 -6.82
CA LYS A 49 -8.13 -4.78 -5.64
C LYS A 49 -8.19 -3.91 -4.40
N ILE A 50 -7.78 -2.64 -4.50
CA ILE A 50 -7.85 -1.69 -3.37
C ILE A 50 -9.30 -1.52 -2.92
N ASP A 51 -10.24 -1.35 -3.85
CA ASP A 51 -11.66 -1.23 -3.52
C ASP A 51 -12.16 -2.49 -2.79
N LYS A 52 -11.82 -3.67 -3.28
CA LYS A 52 -12.15 -4.94 -2.63
C LYS A 52 -11.55 -5.02 -1.22
N ASP A 53 -10.27 -4.71 -1.05
CA ASP A 53 -9.58 -4.76 0.24
C ASP A 53 -10.18 -3.80 1.25
N VAL A 54 -10.57 -2.61 0.78
CA VAL A 54 -11.25 -1.63 1.61
C VAL A 54 -12.61 -2.18 2.04
N GLN A 55 -13.39 -2.78 1.13
CA GLN A 55 -14.66 -3.42 1.51
C GLN A 55 -14.46 -4.56 2.50
N GLU A 56 -13.41 -5.38 2.35
CA GLU A 56 -13.07 -6.44 3.29
C GLU A 56 -12.71 -5.88 4.68
N PHE A 57 -11.86 -4.84 4.72
CA PHE A 57 -11.52 -4.14 5.97
C PHE A 57 -12.79 -3.61 6.66
N LEU A 58 -13.69 -3.00 5.89
CA LEU A 58 -14.95 -2.46 6.42
C LEU A 58 -15.83 -3.58 6.96
N ASN A 59 -16.09 -4.63 6.19
CA ASN A 59 -16.87 -5.78 6.64
C ASN A 59 -16.27 -6.44 7.89
N ALA A 60 -14.94 -6.44 8.00
CA ALA A 60 -14.23 -6.95 9.16
C ALA A 60 -14.41 -6.04 10.39
N THR A 61 -14.53 -4.72 10.21
CA THR A 61 -14.52 -3.73 11.32
C THR A 61 -15.88 -3.13 11.65
N VAL A 62 -16.89 -3.27 10.79
CA VAL A 62 -18.28 -2.79 10.98
C VAL A 62 -19.01 -3.66 12.01
N GLY A 63 -19.78 -3.00 12.89
CA GLY A 63 -20.61 -3.67 13.90
C GLY A 63 -19.84 -4.23 15.12
N GLY A 64 -18.52 -4.13 15.12
CA GLY A 64 -17.68 -4.48 16.28
C GLY A 64 -17.68 -3.40 17.37
N ASP A 65 -17.08 -3.69 18.52
CA ASP A 65 -16.73 -2.69 19.53
C ASP A 65 -15.37 -2.02 19.19
N GLU A 66 -14.96 -1.00 19.94
CA GLU A 66 -13.72 -0.27 19.66
C GLU A 66 -12.47 -1.17 19.70
N LEU A 67 -12.50 -2.22 20.54
CA LEU A 67 -11.41 -3.19 20.62
C LEU A 67 -11.28 -3.98 19.32
N GLN A 68 -12.39 -4.47 18.76
CA GLN A 68 -12.38 -5.20 17.50
C GLN A 68 -11.84 -4.35 16.35
N VAL A 69 -12.24 -3.08 16.27
CA VAL A 69 -11.71 -2.12 15.28
C VAL A 69 -10.20 -1.96 15.42
N ILE A 70 -9.70 -1.78 16.65
CA ILE A 70 -8.26 -1.60 16.90
C ILE A 70 -7.47 -2.86 16.54
N LEU A 71 -7.93 -4.05 16.95
CA LEU A 71 -7.22 -5.31 16.72
C LEU A 71 -7.18 -5.67 15.23
N ARG A 72 -8.33 -5.64 14.55
CA ARG A 72 -8.38 -5.91 13.10
C ARG A 72 -7.61 -4.84 12.33
N GLY A 73 -7.77 -3.58 12.72
CA GLY A 73 -6.98 -2.47 12.21
C GLY A 73 -5.47 -2.71 12.24
N HIS A 74 -4.95 -3.17 13.37
CA HIS A 74 -3.53 -3.50 13.48
C HIS A 74 -3.10 -4.61 12.53
N LEU A 75 -3.91 -5.66 12.36
CA LEU A 75 -3.58 -6.76 11.44
C LEU A 75 -3.40 -6.25 10.00
N TYR A 76 -4.33 -5.43 9.51
CA TYR A 76 -4.23 -4.84 8.18
C TYR A 76 -3.02 -3.93 8.02
N ILE A 77 -2.77 -3.05 9.00
CA ILE A 77 -1.61 -2.14 9.00
C ILE A 77 -0.30 -2.92 9.06
N GLU A 78 -0.21 -3.94 9.91
CA GLU A 78 0.99 -4.76 10.08
C GLU A 78 1.29 -5.58 8.82
N HIS A 79 0.25 -6.11 8.15
CA HIS A 79 0.37 -6.77 6.86
C HIS A 79 0.99 -5.87 5.79
N GLU A 80 0.50 -4.64 5.62
CA GLU A 80 1.07 -3.69 4.66
C GLU A 80 2.47 -3.24 5.06
N LEU A 81 2.73 -3.07 6.35
CA LEU A 81 4.06 -2.71 6.85
C LEU A 81 5.10 -3.81 6.59
N GLU A 82 4.71 -5.08 6.71
CA GLU A 82 5.58 -6.20 6.35
C GLU A 82 5.87 -6.22 4.86
N LYS A 83 4.86 -6.04 4.00
CA LYS A 83 5.08 -5.90 2.54
C LYS A 83 6.07 -4.78 2.24
N LEU A 84 5.89 -3.61 2.87
CA LEU A 84 6.79 -2.47 2.71
C LEU A 84 8.23 -2.84 3.07
N LEU A 85 8.45 -3.51 4.20
CA LEU A 85 9.78 -3.93 4.62
C LEU A 85 10.39 -4.97 3.68
N LYS A 86 9.59 -5.90 3.15
CA LYS A 86 10.03 -6.91 2.15
C LYS A 86 10.51 -6.28 0.84
N ILE A 87 10.08 -5.06 0.50
CA ILE A 87 10.59 -4.33 -0.67
C ILE A 87 12.06 -3.93 -0.49
N TYR A 88 12.44 -3.55 0.73
CA TYR A 88 13.72 -2.94 1.08
C TYR A 88 14.79 -3.94 1.56
N MET A 89 14.37 -5.16 1.93
CA MET A 89 15.24 -6.16 2.55
C MET A 89 15.53 -7.30 1.58
N VAL A 90 16.77 -7.81 1.61
CA VAL A 90 17.18 -8.96 0.80
C VAL A 90 16.58 -10.25 1.39
N GLU A 91 16.74 -10.45 2.70
CA GLU A 91 16.25 -11.63 3.44
C GLU A 91 15.37 -11.18 4.62
N PRO A 92 14.14 -10.70 4.35
CA PRO A 92 13.27 -10.12 5.37
C PRO A 92 12.92 -11.09 6.50
N GLU A 93 12.81 -12.38 6.20
CA GLU A 93 12.41 -13.44 7.15
C GLU A 93 13.41 -13.62 8.31
N LEU A 94 14.66 -13.17 8.16
CA LEU A 94 15.66 -13.17 9.24
C LEU A 94 15.36 -12.13 10.34
N VAL A 95 14.55 -11.11 10.03
CA VAL A 95 14.23 -10.00 10.93
C VAL A 95 12.75 -9.98 11.28
N LEU A 96 11.87 -10.15 10.28
CA LEU A 96 10.41 -10.10 10.39
C LEU A 96 9.83 -11.39 10.98
N THR A 97 10.34 -11.77 12.15
CA THR A 97 9.83 -12.92 12.91
C THR A 97 8.60 -12.52 13.73
N GLU A 98 7.86 -13.50 14.26
CA GLU A 98 6.72 -13.26 15.17
C GLU A 98 7.07 -12.42 16.41
N ARG A 99 8.34 -12.42 16.82
CA ARG A 99 8.82 -11.63 17.97
C ARG A 99 9.13 -10.18 17.61
N PHE A 100 9.15 -9.85 16.33
CA PHE A 100 9.44 -8.51 15.85
C PHE A 100 8.17 -7.65 15.90
N MET A 101 7.98 -7.01 17.05
CA MET A 101 6.76 -6.28 17.38
C MET A 101 6.45 -5.12 16.42
N PHE A 102 5.17 -4.79 16.29
CA PHE A 102 4.63 -3.69 15.48
C PHE A 102 5.47 -2.39 15.50
N MET A 103 5.79 -1.86 16.68
CA MET A 103 6.56 -0.61 16.77
C MET A 103 8.01 -0.76 16.28
N ASN A 104 8.61 -1.95 16.37
CA ASN A 104 9.93 -2.22 15.81
C ASN A 104 9.88 -2.22 14.28
N LYS A 105 8.80 -2.75 13.67
CA LYS A 105 8.56 -2.66 12.22
C LYS A 105 8.44 -1.21 11.76
N ILE A 106 7.68 -0.37 12.47
CA ILE A 106 7.56 1.07 12.15
C ILE A 106 8.93 1.76 12.24
N ASN A 107 9.68 1.51 13.33
CA ASN A 107 11.01 2.09 13.50
C ASN A 107 11.97 1.66 12.39
N LEU A 108 11.93 0.40 11.98
CA LEU A 108 12.75 -0.13 10.91
C LEU A 108 12.39 0.49 9.56
N ALA A 109 11.10 0.60 9.24
CA ALA A 109 10.64 1.23 8.00
C ALA A 109 11.11 2.69 7.91
N ILE A 110 11.08 3.43 9.03
CA ILE A 110 11.63 4.79 9.10
C ILE A 110 13.15 4.79 8.93
N ALA A 111 13.86 3.88 9.60
CA ALA A 111 15.32 3.79 9.53
C ALA A 111 15.82 3.45 8.13
N LEU A 112 15.05 2.65 7.36
CA LEU A 112 15.33 2.31 5.96
C LEU A 112 14.94 3.44 4.99
N GLY A 113 14.29 4.49 5.46
CA GLY A 113 13.78 5.59 4.62
C GLY A 113 12.46 5.27 3.90
N ALA A 114 11.86 4.10 4.14
CA ALA A 114 10.59 3.68 3.54
C ALA A 114 9.37 4.42 4.12
N LEU A 115 9.51 5.00 5.32
CA LEU A 115 8.52 5.88 5.94
C LEU A 115 9.18 7.14 6.48
N SER A 116 8.50 8.27 6.36
CA SER A 116 8.96 9.51 6.98
C SER A 116 8.76 9.49 8.51
N LEU A 117 9.66 10.15 9.24
CA LEU A 117 9.70 10.15 10.70
C LEU A 117 8.44 10.75 11.34
N ASP A 118 7.82 11.73 10.70
CA ASP A 118 6.56 12.36 11.12
C ASP A 118 5.39 11.37 11.21
N LYS A 119 5.43 10.29 10.42
CA LYS A 119 4.41 9.24 10.43
C LYS A 119 4.45 8.37 11.69
N LYS A 120 5.56 8.40 12.45
CA LYS A 120 5.74 7.55 13.65
C LYS A 120 4.67 7.78 14.72
N ILE A 121 4.30 9.04 14.96
CA ILE A 121 3.44 9.40 16.09
C ILE A 121 2.03 8.81 15.93
N PRO A 122 1.34 8.94 14.78
CA PRO A 122 0.05 8.29 14.54
C PRO A 122 0.03 6.78 14.83
N TYR A 123 0.98 6.02 14.28
CA TYR A 123 1.05 4.57 14.53
C TYR A 123 1.35 4.24 15.98
N LYS A 124 2.21 5.03 16.64
CA LYS A 124 2.45 4.90 18.08
C LYS A 124 1.17 5.11 18.89
N ARG A 125 0.37 6.14 18.57
CA ARG A 125 -0.89 6.42 19.27
C ARG A 125 -1.88 5.27 19.12
N LEU A 126 -2.00 4.71 17.92
CA LEU A 126 -2.83 3.54 17.68
C LEU A 126 -2.35 2.31 18.50
N ASN A 127 -1.03 2.05 18.53
CA ASN A 127 -0.45 0.99 19.37
C ASN A 127 -0.65 1.22 20.87
N ASP A 128 -0.58 2.47 21.33
CA ASP A 128 -0.87 2.82 22.73
C ASP A 128 -2.32 2.48 23.09
N LEU A 129 -3.29 2.72 22.19
CA LEU A 129 -4.70 2.34 22.40
C LEU A 129 -4.86 0.82 22.54
N ARG A 130 -4.22 0.05 21.65
CA ARG A 130 -4.20 -1.42 21.73
C ARG A 130 -3.65 -1.90 23.06
N ASN A 131 -2.55 -1.30 23.54
CA ASN A 131 -1.92 -1.70 24.81
C ASN A 131 -2.77 -1.36 26.03
N LYS A 132 -3.55 -0.27 26.01
CA LYS A 132 -4.49 0.04 27.09
C LYS A 132 -5.53 -1.08 27.27
N TYR A 133 -6.07 -1.61 26.18
CA TYR A 133 -7.01 -2.74 26.24
C TYR A 133 -6.40 -4.01 26.84
N VAL A 134 -5.11 -4.27 26.62
CA VAL A 134 -4.41 -5.42 27.22
C VAL A 134 -4.20 -5.26 28.72
N HIS A 135 -3.93 -4.04 29.20
CA HIS A 135 -3.60 -3.79 30.61
C HIS A 135 -4.79 -3.37 31.48
N GLN A 136 -5.91 -2.97 30.88
CA GLN A 136 -7.05 -2.39 31.60
C GLN A 136 -8.36 -3.06 31.17
N LEU A 137 -8.86 -4.00 31.99
CA LEU A 137 -10.02 -4.84 31.68
C LEU A 137 -11.31 -4.06 31.35
N LYS A 138 -11.47 -2.84 31.86
CA LYS A 138 -12.65 -1.99 31.64
C LYS A 138 -12.36 -0.75 30.80
N PHE A 139 -11.23 -0.73 30.08
CA PHE A 139 -10.91 0.40 29.21
C PHE A 139 -11.93 0.51 28.08
N LYS A 140 -12.33 1.75 27.82
CA LYS A 140 -13.06 2.14 26.62
C LYS A 140 -12.31 3.31 26.02
N VAL A 141 -12.20 3.35 24.70
CA VAL A 141 -11.66 4.52 24.01
C VAL A 141 -12.51 5.72 24.43
N SER A 142 -11.86 6.81 24.85
CA SER A 142 -12.53 8.08 25.14
C SER A 142 -12.46 9.02 23.94
N GLU A 143 -13.32 10.04 23.90
CA GLU A 143 -13.24 11.05 22.84
C GLU A 143 -11.88 11.77 22.86
N THR A 144 -11.31 11.98 24.04
CA THR A 144 -9.96 12.54 24.19
C THR A 144 -8.87 11.65 23.60
N ASP A 145 -8.97 10.32 23.80
CA ASP A 145 -8.03 9.37 23.21
C ASP A 145 -8.08 9.40 21.68
N LEU A 146 -9.29 9.50 21.13
CA LEU A 146 -9.51 9.55 19.70
C LEU A 146 -9.05 10.89 19.08
N ASN A 147 -9.35 12.01 19.72
CA ASN A 147 -8.87 13.32 19.29
C ASN A 147 -7.34 13.33 19.28
N ARG A 148 -6.66 12.78 20.30
CA ARG A 148 -5.19 12.66 20.32
C ARG A 148 -4.62 11.83 19.17
N LEU A 149 -5.34 10.79 18.72
CA LEU A 149 -4.94 10.01 17.55
C LEU A 149 -5.07 10.87 16.28
N VAL A 150 -6.26 11.43 16.03
CA VAL A 150 -6.53 12.25 14.83
C VAL A 150 -5.66 13.52 14.79
N ASP A 151 -5.40 14.13 15.94
CA ASP A 151 -4.57 15.33 16.07
C ASP A 151 -3.11 15.08 15.68
N SER A 152 -2.65 13.83 15.84
CA SER A 152 -1.30 13.44 15.40
C SER A 152 -1.17 13.27 13.89
N PHE A 153 -2.27 13.27 13.14
CA PHE A 153 -2.24 13.10 11.70
C PHE A 153 -1.72 14.37 11.04
N ASP A 154 -0.85 14.18 10.05
CA ASP A 154 -0.31 15.23 9.23
C ASP A 154 -1.25 15.52 8.03
N ARG A 155 -0.77 16.29 7.04
CA ARG A 155 -1.57 16.61 5.86
C ARG A 155 -1.91 15.37 5.03
N ASP A 156 -0.98 14.43 4.89
CA ASP A 156 -1.19 13.24 4.07
C ASP A 156 -2.30 12.38 4.68
N LEU A 157 -2.16 12.02 5.96
CA LEU A 157 -3.13 11.20 6.68
C LEU A 157 -4.51 11.87 6.82
N ARG A 158 -4.58 13.20 6.95
CA ARG A 158 -5.86 13.95 6.97
C ARG A 158 -6.46 14.13 5.58
N GLY A 159 -5.61 14.12 4.55
CA GLY A 159 -5.96 14.29 3.15
C GLY A 159 -6.40 13.01 2.47
N GLU A 160 -6.22 11.86 3.12
CA GLU A 160 -6.71 10.56 2.68
C GLU A 160 -8.21 10.67 2.34
N ILE A 161 -8.51 10.55 1.04
CA ILE A 161 -9.83 10.75 0.44
C ILE A 161 -10.87 9.79 1.05
N SER A 162 -10.40 8.64 1.52
CA SER A 162 -11.15 7.68 2.30
C SER A 162 -11.99 8.38 3.38
N VAL A 163 -11.40 9.20 4.25
CA VAL A 163 -12.08 9.81 5.40
C VAL A 163 -13.30 10.68 5.04
N LYS A 164 -13.26 11.37 3.90
CA LYS A 164 -14.33 12.30 3.50
C LYS A 164 -15.52 11.57 2.88
N ILE A 165 -15.28 10.54 2.08
CA ILE A 165 -16.32 9.80 1.34
C ILE A 165 -17.03 8.77 2.26
N TRP A 166 -16.33 8.20 3.24
CA TRP A 166 -16.92 7.14 4.10
C TRP A 166 -18.03 7.63 5.04
N ASN A 167 -17.99 8.90 5.46
CA ASN A 167 -19.10 9.47 6.23
C ASN A 167 -20.40 9.56 5.41
N GLU A 168 -20.33 9.55 4.08
CA GLU A 168 -21.50 9.66 3.20
C GLU A 168 -22.14 8.30 2.88
N GLY A 169 -21.42 7.18 3.04
CA GLY A 169 -21.90 5.82 2.76
C GLY A 169 -22.41 5.03 3.97
N LEU A 170 -22.15 5.48 5.20
CA LEU A 170 -22.61 4.80 6.42
C LEU A 170 -24.10 5.08 6.69
N PRO A 171 -24.84 4.15 7.33
CA PRO A 171 -26.18 4.45 7.82
C PRO A 171 -26.11 5.66 8.77
N VAL A 172 -27.11 6.53 8.70
CA VAL A 172 -27.09 7.87 9.33
C VAL A 172 -26.82 7.79 10.84
N GLU A 173 -27.30 6.75 11.50
CA GLU A 173 -27.13 6.47 12.92
C GLU A 173 -25.68 6.18 13.33
N TYR A 174 -24.83 5.76 12.39
CA TYR A 174 -23.41 5.55 12.65
C TYR A 174 -22.60 6.84 12.40
N ARG A 175 -23.05 7.71 11.48
CA ARG A 175 -22.34 8.95 11.09
C ARG A 175 -22.04 9.82 12.31
N GLY A 176 -20.78 10.21 12.48
CA GLY A 176 -20.35 11.06 13.58
C GLY A 176 -20.18 10.37 14.94
N SER A 177 -20.45 9.06 15.06
CA SER A 177 -20.20 8.31 16.29
C SER A 177 -18.70 8.16 16.57
N GLN A 178 -18.36 7.91 17.83
CA GLN A 178 -16.97 7.70 18.26
C GLN A 178 -16.32 6.50 17.56
N ILE A 179 -17.07 5.42 17.37
CA ILE A 179 -16.56 4.22 16.69
C ILE A 179 -16.27 4.48 15.21
N ASN A 180 -17.10 5.28 14.53
CA ASN A 180 -16.85 5.66 13.14
C ASN A 180 -15.63 6.55 12.99
N LYS A 181 -15.44 7.50 13.92
CA LYS A 181 -14.22 8.31 13.96
C LYS A 181 -12.97 7.44 14.15
N LEU A 182 -13.03 6.41 15.01
CA LEU A 182 -11.95 5.46 15.22
C LEU A 182 -11.70 4.60 13.97
N GLN A 183 -12.74 4.01 13.38
CA GLN A 183 -12.64 3.25 12.14
C GLN A 183 -12.02 4.10 11.02
N SER A 184 -12.47 5.34 10.85
CA SER A 184 -11.94 6.26 9.85
C SER A 184 -10.45 6.55 10.08
N ALA A 185 -10.06 6.79 11.33
CA ALA A 185 -8.66 7.05 11.68
C ALA A 185 -7.76 5.83 11.39
N VAL A 186 -8.20 4.62 11.76
CA VAL A 186 -7.47 3.37 11.49
C VAL A 186 -7.39 3.11 9.99
N LEU A 187 -8.49 3.33 9.28
CA LEU A 187 -8.55 3.18 7.82
C LEU A 187 -7.56 4.12 7.13
N SER A 188 -7.46 5.40 7.52
CA SER A 188 -6.45 6.32 6.97
C SER A 188 -5.03 5.83 7.14
N LEU A 189 -4.71 5.28 8.32
CA LEU A 189 -3.38 4.77 8.62
C LEU A 189 -3.02 3.57 7.75
N TRP A 190 -4.00 2.70 7.50
CA TRP A 190 -3.84 1.55 6.62
C TRP A 190 -3.77 1.96 5.15
N THR A 191 -4.69 2.79 4.64
CA THR A 191 -4.70 3.21 3.23
C THR A 191 -3.45 4.00 2.87
N TYR A 192 -2.91 4.79 3.80
CA TYR A 192 -1.62 5.45 3.61
C TYR A 192 -0.48 4.43 3.42
N LEU A 193 -0.38 3.40 4.26
CA LEU A 193 0.65 2.36 4.08
C LEU A 193 0.45 1.57 2.80
N LEU A 194 -0.78 1.19 2.48
CA LEU A 194 -1.12 0.52 1.23
C LEU A 194 -0.61 1.34 0.04
N LYS A 195 -0.88 2.65 0.03
CA LYS A 195 -0.36 3.58 -0.98
C LYS A 195 1.18 3.58 -1.01
N VAL A 196 1.84 3.70 0.13
CA VAL A 196 3.31 3.69 0.18
C VAL A 196 3.88 2.38 -0.39
N VAL A 197 3.34 1.22 -0.02
CA VAL A 197 3.73 -0.09 -0.56
C VAL A 197 3.65 -0.09 -2.08
N HIS A 198 2.50 0.29 -2.62
CA HIS A 198 2.30 0.29 -4.07
C HIS A 198 3.26 1.25 -4.80
N VAL A 199 3.53 2.44 -4.25
CA VAL A 199 4.51 3.40 -4.82
C VAL A 199 5.90 2.78 -4.81
N GLU A 200 6.35 2.27 -3.67
CA GLU A 200 7.67 1.69 -3.49
C GLU A 200 7.89 0.43 -4.35
N SER A 201 6.87 -0.43 -4.47
CA SER A 201 6.90 -1.58 -5.39
C SER A 201 7.08 -1.13 -6.83
N THR A 202 6.39 -0.06 -7.25
CA THR A 202 6.50 0.50 -8.60
C THR A 202 7.89 1.05 -8.86
N ILE A 203 8.46 1.79 -7.91
CA ILE A 203 9.83 2.33 -8.00
C ILE A 203 10.86 1.18 -8.08
N LYS A 204 10.72 0.15 -7.24
CA LYS A 204 11.60 -1.03 -7.25
C LYS A 204 11.51 -1.77 -8.59
N PHE A 205 10.31 -1.97 -9.11
CA PHE A 205 10.08 -2.61 -10.40
C PHE A 205 10.72 -1.82 -11.55
N LYS A 206 10.50 -0.50 -11.60
CA LYS A 206 11.12 0.39 -12.59
C LYS A 206 12.65 0.26 -12.62
N LYS A 207 13.29 0.34 -11.45
CA LYS A 207 14.76 0.19 -11.34
C LYS A 207 15.25 -1.15 -11.87
N LYS A 208 14.50 -2.23 -11.62
CA LYS A 208 14.84 -3.56 -12.15
C LYS A 208 14.70 -3.61 -13.68
N LEU A 209 13.65 -3.02 -14.24
CA LEU A 209 13.48 -2.93 -15.70
C LEU A 209 14.62 -2.13 -16.35
N GLU A 210 15.06 -1.03 -15.75
CA GLU A 210 16.21 -0.27 -16.24
C GLU A 210 17.49 -1.14 -16.28
N ILE A 211 17.77 -1.92 -15.22
CA ILE A 211 18.90 -2.85 -15.17
C ILE A 211 18.80 -3.92 -16.26
N VAL A 212 17.61 -4.48 -16.48
CA VAL A 212 17.36 -5.46 -17.55
C VAL A 212 17.60 -4.80 -18.92
N GLY A 213 17.08 -3.58 -19.15
CA GLY A 213 17.33 -2.82 -20.38
C GLY A 213 18.82 -2.63 -20.67
N GLU A 214 19.62 -2.24 -19.67
CA GLU A 214 21.07 -2.09 -19.82
C GLU A 214 21.77 -3.42 -20.13
N LYS A 215 21.36 -4.53 -19.49
CA LYS A 215 21.92 -5.88 -19.70
C LYS A 215 21.85 -6.34 -21.16
N TYR A 216 20.81 -5.94 -21.88
CA TYR A 216 20.59 -6.35 -23.26
C TYR A 216 20.98 -5.30 -24.32
N LYS A 217 21.51 -4.13 -23.92
CA LYS A 217 22.04 -3.14 -24.87
C LYS A 217 23.22 -3.70 -25.68
N GLY A 218 23.18 -3.53 -27.00
CA GLY A 218 24.30 -3.81 -27.92
C GLY A 218 24.42 -5.25 -28.44
N ASN A 219 23.46 -6.13 -28.12
CA ASN A 219 23.39 -7.49 -28.66
C ASN A 219 22.61 -7.52 -30.02
N ASP A 220 22.57 -8.66 -30.71
CA ASP A 220 21.76 -8.87 -31.93
C ASP A 220 20.24 -8.74 -31.65
N PRO A 221 19.53 -7.76 -32.25
CA PRO A 221 18.12 -7.48 -31.98
C PRO A 221 17.22 -8.70 -32.10
N THR A 222 17.49 -9.60 -33.05
CA THR A 222 16.58 -10.71 -33.41
C THR A 222 16.57 -11.88 -32.42
N LYS A 223 17.55 -11.99 -31.52
CA LYS A 223 17.66 -13.07 -30.52
C LYS A 223 17.44 -12.60 -29.07
N ILE A 224 17.44 -11.29 -28.85
CA ILE A 224 17.26 -10.66 -27.53
C ILE A 224 15.80 -10.63 -27.12
N GLU A 225 14.89 -10.45 -28.08
CA GLU A 225 13.50 -10.09 -27.81
C GLU A 225 12.83 -11.08 -26.85
N ASP A 226 13.00 -12.38 -27.07
CA ASP A 226 12.31 -13.39 -26.24
C ASP A 226 12.88 -13.48 -24.82
N ALA A 227 14.21 -13.40 -24.66
CA ALA A 227 14.84 -13.46 -23.34
C ALA A 227 14.61 -12.19 -22.52
N TYR A 228 14.68 -11.02 -23.16
CA TYR A 228 14.37 -9.73 -22.54
C TYR A 228 12.91 -9.69 -22.07
N LEU A 229 11.97 -10.10 -22.94
CA LEU A 229 10.54 -10.06 -22.62
C LEU A 229 10.17 -11.07 -21.54
N ALA A 230 10.75 -12.27 -21.55
CA ALA A 230 10.55 -13.25 -20.48
C ALA A 230 11.01 -12.72 -19.11
N GLU A 231 12.16 -12.04 -19.05
CA GLU A 231 12.66 -11.44 -17.81
C GLU A 231 11.78 -10.25 -17.36
N CYS A 232 11.28 -9.44 -18.30
CA CYS A 232 10.31 -8.37 -18.00
C CYS A 232 8.98 -8.92 -17.48
N GLU A 233 8.45 -10.00 -18.06
CA GLU A 233 7.23 -10.66 -17.59
C GLU A 233 7.42 -11.29 -16.20
N GLU A 234 8.56 -11.94 -15.94
CA GLU A 234 8.86 -12.49 -14.61
C GLU A 234 8.90 -11.39 -13.54
N LEU A 235 9.52 -10.24 -13.84
CA LEU A 235 9.54 -9.09 -12.95
C LEU A 235 8.14 -8.52 -12.71
N PHE A 236 7.32 -8.47 -13.77
CA PHE A 236 5.96 -7.95 -13.68
C PHE A 236 5.06 -8.87 -12.85
N ASN A 237 5.16 -10.18 -13.04
CA ASN A 237 4.45 -11.18 -12.22
C ASN A 237 4.87 -11.08 -10.74
N LYS A 238 6.16 -10.89 -10.46
CA LYS A 238 6.65 -10.65 -9.08
C LYS A 238 6.04 -9.39 -8.48
N MET A 239 5.95 -8.31 -9.25
CA MET A 239 5.29 -7.08 -8.81
C MET A 239 3.80 -7.32 -8.53
N GLN A 240 3.08 -8.02 -9.42
CA GLN A 240 1.67 -8.38 -9.24
C GLN A 240 1.43 -9.18 -7.94
N ILE A 241 2.35 -10.09 -7.59
CA ILE A 241 2.31 -10.81 -6.31
C ILE A 241 2.59 -9.86 -5.13
N GLU A 242 3.63 -9.00 -5.21
CA GLU A 242 3.98 -8.05 -4.14
C GLU A 242 2.82 -7.10 -3.81
N VAL A 243 2.06 -6.65 -4.82
CA VAL A 243 0.89 -5.77 -4.64
C VAL A 243 -0.42 -6.53 -4.42
N GLY A 244 -0.37 -7.87 -4.37
CA GLY A 244 -1.51 -8.73 -4.06
C GLY A 244 -2.54 -8.92 -5.18
N ILE A 245 -2.22 -8.57 -6.42
CA ILE A 245 -3.09 -8.83 -7.58
C ILE A 245 -3.09 -10.31 -7.94
N MET A 246 -1.94 -10.97 -7.82
CA MET A 246 -1.80 -12.42 -8.02
C MET A 246 -1.48 -13.10 -6.69
N GLU A 247 -1.99 -14.32 -6.50
CA GLU A 247 -1.54 -15.19 -5.41
C GLU A 247 -0.14 -15.74 -5.74
N GLY A 248 0.76 -15.71 -4.76
CA GLY A 248 2.09 -16.32 -4.89
C GLY A 248 2.00 -17.84 -4.86
N SER A 249 2.84 -18.50 -5.66
CA SER A 249 3.04 -19.97 -5.63
C SER A 249 3.95 -20.37 -4.47
#